data_AF-A0A2P7ATN0-F1
#
_entry.id   AF-A0A2P7ATN0-F1
#
_cell.length_a   1.000
_cell.length_b   1.000
_cell.length_c   1.000
_cell.angle_alpha   90.00
_cell.angle_beta   90.00
_cell.angle_gamma   90.00
#
_symmetry.space_group_name_H-M   'P 1'
#
loop_
_entity.id
_entity.type
_entity.pdbx_description
1 polymer ?
#
loop_
_entity_poly.entity_id
_entity_poly.type
_entity_poly.pdbx_seq_one_letter_code
_entity_poly.pdbx_strand_id
1 'polypeptide(L)' 'MILDENGKTMLDDLEELLSRLTDAQKQLVLLSAKTKAFPDNNTLQKIATLSLNISAVEAAITDAQGLAQKSRMAKDND' A
#
# COMPACT_ATOMS: atom_id res chain seq x y z
N MET A 1 3.08 16.82 13.31
CA MET A 1 3.37 15.88 12.22
C MET A 1 4.73 15.29 12.56
N ILE A 2 4.81 13.99 12.83
CA ILE A 2 6.09 13.34 13.14
C ILE A 2 6.73 13.04 11.79
N LEU A 3 7.85 13.72 11.52
CA LEU A 3 8.68 13.49 10.34
C LEU A 3 9.83 12.58 10.78
N ASP A 4 10.21 11.62 9.93
CA ASP A 4 11.42 10.84 10.14
C ASP A 4 12.69 11.70 9.91
N GLU A 5 13.86 11.09 10.08
CA GLU A 5 15.17 11.73 9.86
C GLU A 5 15.38 12.27 8.42
N ASN A 6 14.51 11.90 7.47
CA ASN A 6 14.53 12.34 6.07
C ASN A 6 13.40 13.32 5.73
N GLY A 7 12.60 13.75 6.71
CA GLY A 7 11.45 14.64 6.46
C GLY A 7 10.24 13.93 5.86
N LYS A 8 10.22 12.59 5.81
CA LYS A 8 9.06 11.82 5.37
C LYS A 8 8.06 11.63 6.49
N THR A 9 6.80 11.63 6.12
CA THR A 9 5.70 11.30 7.00
C THR A 9 5.41 9.80 6.91
N MET A 10 4.83 9.23 7.95
CA MET A 10 4.32 7.86 7.91
C MET A 10 3.36 7.61 6.72
N LEU A 11 2.65 8.65 6.26
CA LEU A 11 1.78 8.55 5.08
C LEU A 11 2.61 8.34 3.80
N ASP A 12 3.71 9.07 3.64
CA ASP A 12 4.61 8.93 2.49
C ASP A 12 5.22 7.52 2.43
N ASP A 13 5.58 6.96 3.59
CA ASP A 13 6.11 5.59 3.69
C ASP A 13 5.07 4.53 3.31
N LEU A 14 3.82 4.72 3.73
CA LEU A 14 2.71 3.83 3.37
C LEU A 14 2.39 3.91 1.87
N GLU A 15 2.40 5.10 1.28
CA GLU A 15 2.19 5.30 -0.16
C GLU A 15 3.32 4.66 -0.99
N GLU A 16 4.58 4.78 -0.55
CA GLU A 16 5.71 4.10 -1.20
C GLU A 16 5.57 2.58 -1.10
N LEU A 17 5.19 2.06 0.08
CA LEU A 17 4.97 0.63 0.28
C LEU A 17 3.84 0.10 -0.63
N LEU A 18 2.73 0.83 -0.72
CA LEU A 18 1.60 0.49 -1.60
C LEU A 18 2.05 0.40 -3.06
N SER A 19 2.84 1.38 -3.53
CA SER A 19 3.39 1.40 -4.88
C SER A 19 4.23 0.15 -5.16
N ARG A 20 5.17 -0.17 -4.26
CA ARG A 20 6.05 -1.34 -4.38
C ARG A 20 5.31 -2.67 -4.38
N LEU A 21 4.29 -2.82 -3.51
CA LEU A 21 3.47 -4.04 -3.44
C LEU A 21 2.64 -4.21 -4.70
N THR A 22 2.04 -3.14 -5.20
CA THR A 22 1.25 -3.12 -6.43
C THR A 22 2.10 -3.51 -7.64
N ASP A 23 3.32 -2.98 -7.73
CA ASP A 23 4.24 -3.32 -8.82
C ASP A 23 4.68 -4.79 -8.76
N ALA A 24 4.97 -5.32 -7.57
CA ALA A 24 5.29 -6.73 -7.39
C ALA A 24 4.12 -7.65 -7.83
N GLN A 25 2.89 -7.30 -7.47
CA GLN A 25 1.69 -8.04 -7.87
C GLN A 25 1.51 -8.03 -9.39
N LYS A 26 1.63 -6.85 -10.03
CA LYS A 26 1.58 -6.71 -11.49
C LYS A 26 2.62 -7.56 -12.18
N GLN A 27 3.86 -7.56 -11.69
CA GLN A 27 4.94 -8.35 -12.26
C GLN A 27 4.65 -9.85 -12.20
N LEU A 28 4.11 -10.37 -11.09
CA LEU A 28 3.73 -11.78 -10.97
C LEU A 28 2.60 -12.18 -11.92
N VAL A 29 1.57 -11.33 -12.05
CA VAL A 29 0.47 -11.56 -12.99
C VAL A 29 0.96 -11.56 -14.44
N LEU A 30 1.81 -10.59 -14.80
CA LEU A 30 2.38 -10.50 -16.15
C LEU A 30 3.33 -11.66 -16.45
N LEU A 31 4.15 -12.10 -15.50
CA LEU A 31 5.02 -13.25 -15.66
C LEU A 31 4.20 -14.52 -15.93
N SER A 32 3.12 -14.71 -15.18
CA SER A 32 2.20 -15.84 -15.36
C SER A 32 1.50 -15.81 -16.72
N ALA A 33 1.11 -14.62 -17.19
CA ALA A 33 0.52 -14.46 -18.53
C ALA A 33 1.53 -14.77 -19.64
N LYS A 34 2.80 -14.36 -19.50
CA LYS A 34 3.87 -14.61 -20.47
C LYS A 34 4.17 -16.09 -20.67
N THR A 35 4.02 -16.91 -19.63
CA THR A 35 4.25 -18.36 -19.72
C THR A 35 3.15 -19.11 -20.48
N LYS A 36 2.06 -18.44 -20.92
CA LYS A 36 0.85 -19.05 -21.54
C LYS A 36 0.28 -20.24 -20.75
N ALA A 37 0.69 -20.36 -19.50
CA ALA A 37 0.30 -21.39 -18.56
C ALA A 37 -0.49 -20.71 -17.46
N PHE A 38 -1.50 -21.41 -16.94
CA PHE A 38 -2.19 -20.94 -15.75
C PHE A 38 -1.17 -20.79 -14.61
N PRO A 39 -1.26 -19.73 -13.78
CA PRO A 39 -0.34 -19.58 -12.66
C PRO A 39 -0.43 -20.82 -11.77
N ASP A 40 0.72 -21.34 -11.34
CA ASP A 40 0.74 -22.44 -10.39
C ASP A 40 0.19 -22.00 -9.01
N ASN A 41 -0.18 -22.97 -8.17
CA ASN A 41 -0.75 -22.68 -6.85
C ASN A 41 0.17 -21.80 -6.00
N ASN A 42 1.50 -21.93 -6.14
CA ASN A 42 2.45 -21.10 -5.41
C ASN A 42 2.35 -19.63 -5.84
N THR A 43 2.24 -19.39 -7.14
CA THR A 43 2.08 -18.05 -7.72
C THR A 43 0.73 -17.45 -7.36
N LEU A 44 -0.35 -18.22 -7.42
CA LEU A 44 -1.67 -17.78 -6.96
C LEU A 44 -1.65 -17.39 -5.48
N GLN A 45 -1.00 -18.19 -4.63
CA GLN A 45 -0.88 -17.89 -3.21
C GLN A 45 -0.07 -16.61 -2.97
N LYS A 46 1.04 -16.39 -3.70
CA LYS A 46 1.82 -15.14 -3.64
C LYS A 46 0.98 -13.94 -4.05
N ILE A 47 0.22 -14.05 -5.13
CA ILE A 47 -0.69 -12.98 -5.59
C ILE A 47 -1.75 -12.68 -4.53
N ALA A 48 -2.37 -13.71 -3.94
CA ALA A 48 -3.38 -13.54 -2.90
C ALA A 48 -2.82 -12.87 -1.64
N THR A 49 -1.63 -13.28 -1.19
CA THR A 49 -0.94 -12.64 -0.07
C THR A 49 -0.62 -11.17 -0.36
N LEU A 50 -0.15 -10.86 -1.57
CA LEU A 50 0.08 -9.47 -1.97
C LEU A 50 -1.21 -8.65 -1.97
N SER A 51 -2.33 -9.21 -2.45
CA SER A 51 -3.64 -8.55 -2.39
C SER A 51 -4.04 -8.20 -0.96
N LEU A 52 -3.86 -9.14 -0.01
CA LEU A 52 -4.17 -8.90 1.40
C LEU A 52 -3.30 -7.80 2.00
N ASN A 53 -2.00 -7.82 1.70
CA ASN A 53 -1.07 -6.80 2.17
C ASN A 53 -1.40 -5.41 1.59
N ILE A 54 -1.74 -5.34 0.30
CA ILE A 54 -2.18 -4.11 -0.36
C ILE A 54 -3.41 -3.54 0.36
N SER A 55 -4.45 -4.36 0.57
CA SER A 55 -5.66 -3.90 1.27
C SER A 55 -5.40 -3.42 2.70
N ALA A 56 -4.48 -4.06 3.42
CA ALA A 56 -4.09 -3.62 4.75
C ALA A 56 -3.40 -2.25 4.73
N VAL A 57 -2.54 -2.00 3.74
CA VAL A 57 -1.86 -0.71 3.56
C VAL A 57 -2.84 0.39 3.12
N GLU A 58 -3.76 0.09 2.20
CA GLU A 58 -4.82 1.02 1.77
C GLU A 58 -5.71 1.45 2.95
N ALA A 59 -6.07 0.51 3.83
CA ALA A 59 -6.82 0.81 5.05
C ALA A 59 -6.00 1.73 5.99
N ALA A 60 -4.72 1.42 6.21
CA ALA A 60 -3.84 2.24 7.05
C ALA A 60 -3.67 3.67 6.49
N ILE A 61 -3.56 3.83 5.17
CA ILE A 61 -3.52 5.14 4.50
C ILE A 61 -4.81 5.92 4.76
N THR A 62 -5.96 5.26 4.58
CA THR A 62 -7.28 5.87 4.78
C THR A 62 -7.44 6.38 6.22
N ASP A 63 -7.02 5.57 7.20
CA ASP A 63 -7.04 5.94 8.61
C ASP A 63 -6.08 7.11 8.90
N ALA A 64 -4.86 7.08 8.37
CA ALA A 64 -3.86 8.14 8.53
C ALA A 64 -4.35 9.48 7.94
N GLN A 65 -4.97 9.45 6.76
CA GLN A 65 -5.57 10.63 6.12
C GLN A 65 -6.73 11.19 6.95
N GLY A 66 -7.59 10.32 7.48
CA GLY A 66 -8.70 10.72 8.37
C GLY A 66 -8.22 11.41 9.66
N LEU A 67 -7.15 10.91 10.27
CA LEU A 67 -6.53 11.53 11.46
C LEU A 67 -5.89 12.89 11.13
N ALA A 68 -5.22 12.99 9.98
CA ALA A 68 -4.62 14.24 9.52
C ALA A 68 -5.70 15.32 9.26
N GLN A 69 -6.82 14.95 8.66
CA GLN A 69 -7.95 15.85 8.42
C GLN A 69 -8.58 16.33 9.73
N LYS A 70 -8.87 15.41 10.68
CA LYS A 70 -9.41 15.78 12.00
C LYS A 70 -8.49 16.74 12.76
N SER A 71 -7.18 16.51 12.69
CA SER A 71 -6.18 17.36 13.35
C SER A 71 -6.13 18.78 12.77
N ARG A 72 -6.40 18.94 11.46
CA ARG A 72 -6.49 20.28 10.83
C ARG A 72 -7.74 21.02 11.27
N MET A 73 -8.90 20.35 11.27
CA MET A 73 -10.18 20.96 11.69
C MET A 73 -10.17 21.41 13.16
N ALA A 74 -9.50 20.68 14.06
CA ALA A 74 -9.37 21.07 15.45
C ALA A 74 -8.52 22.34 15.65
N LYS A 75 -7.60 22.63 14.70
CA LYS A 75 -6.68 23.76 14.78
C LYS A 75 -7.26 25.06 14.23
N ASP A 76 -8.28 24.97 13.37
CA ASP A 76 -9.00 26.12 12.80
C ASP A 76 -10.15 26.62 13.71
N ASN A 77 -10.51 25.86 14.75
CA ASN A 77 -11.60 26.16 15.68
C ASN A 77 -11.12 26.75 17.04
N ASP A 78 -9.82 26.99 17.20
CA ASP A 78 -9.16 27.62 18.36
C ASP A 78 -8.72 29.05 18.01
#